data_AF-A0A9W7CM42-F1
#
_entry.id   AF-A0A9W7CM42-F1
#
_cell.length_a   1.000
_cell.length_b   1.000
_cell.length_c   1.000
_cell.angle_alpha   90.00
_cell.angle_beta   90.00
_cell.angle_gamma   90.00
#
_symmetry.space_group_name_H-M   'P 1'
#
loop_
_entity.id
_entity.type
_entity.pdbx_description
1 polymer ?
#
loop_
_entity_poly.entity_id
_entity_poly.type
_entity_poly.pdbx_seq_one_letter_code
_entity_poly.pdbx_strand_id
1 'polypeptide(L)'
;MYILKNSPNCFSHLHIIARNPDQELYRYLQDKLSGFISIHDPENPPGVDTIRKTKGNGVELVIIDDYSNDRILMEKLFSHYFTRGRHLKLSTICLIHSYFACPKMIRLNSEYVAILKANSKRDLKMVFKDFNIPGTTEDGLIRVYEQATSRKGQCLFIDSVRGEMRFNFDKPIKQSRYEYTSDIE
;
A
#
# COMPACT_ATOMS: atom_id res chain seq x y z
N MET A 1 5.20 6.03 12.27
CA MET A 1 4.94 5.54 13.64
C MET A 1 3.62 6.06 14.26
N TYR A 2 3.09 7.22 13.83
CA TYR A 2 1.83 7.79 14.34
C TYR A 2 0.61 6.86 14.15
N ILE A 3 0.46 6.22 12.99
CA ILE A 3 -0.71 5.34 12.68
C ILE A 3 -0.70 4.08 13.56
N LEU A 4 0.44 3.42 13.73
CA LEU A 4 0.52 2.20 14.54
C LEU A 4 0.36 2.47 16.05
N LYS A 5 0.87 3.62 16.52
CA LYS A 5 0.80 4.02 17.93
C LYS A 5 -0.55 4.63 18.32
N ASN A 6 -1.22 5.36 17.41
CA ASN A 6 -2.51 6.02 17.66
C ASN A 6 -3.72 5.28 17.08
N SER A 7 -3.52 4.06 16.58
CA SER A 7 -4.60 3.08 16.35
C SER A 7 -4.52 1.94 17.37
N PRO A 8 -4.49 2.23 18.69
CA PRO A 8 -4.50 1.16 19.68
C PRO A 8 -5.74 0.30 19.43
N ASN A 9 -5.54 -1.02 19.38
CA ASN A 9 -6.57 -2.05 19.16
C ASN A 9 -7.05 -2.28 17.71
N CYS A 10 -6.44 -1.67 16.69
CA CYS A 10 -6.78 -2.02 15.30
C CYS A 10 -6.12 -3.33 14.86
N PHE A 11 -4.84 -3.50 15.20
CA PHE A 11 -4.08 -4.72 14.91
C PHE A 11 -3.63 -5.39 16.20
N SER A 12 -3.61 -6.72 16.22
CA SER A 12 -3.12 -7.52 17.34
C SER A 12 -1.63 -7.84 17.25
N HIS A 13 -1.04 -7.72 16.07
CA HIS A 13 0.39 -7.96 15.84
C HIS A 13 0.87 -7.29 14.54
N LEU A 14 2.16 -6.96 14.48
CA LEU A 14 2.84 -6.45 13.29
C LEU A 14 3.88 -7.46 12.77
N HIS A 15 3.80 -7.80 11.50
CA HIS A 15 4.79 -8.59 10.78
C HIS A 15 5.52 -7.74 9.75
N ILE A 16 6.85 -7.79 9.75
CA ILE A 16 7.68 -7.17 8.71
C ILE A 16 8.42 -8.27 7.97
N ILE A 17 8.19 -8.36 6.66
CA ILE A 17 8.95 -9.17 5.72
C ILE A 17 9.76 -8.19 4.88
N ALA A 18 11.02 -7.98 5.21
CA ALA A 18 11.89 -7.02 4.54
C ALA A 18 13.13 -7.73 3.99
N ARG A 19 13.58 -7.36 2.79
CA ARG A 19 14.78 -7.96 2.18
C ARG A 19 16.05 -7.71 2.99
N ASN A 20 16.09 -6.57 3.69
CA ASN A 20 17.17 -6.20 4.59
C ASN A 20 16.58 -5.87 5.98
N PRO A 21 16.39 -6.88 6.84
CA PRO A 21 15.72 -6.72 8.15
C PRO A 21 16.57 -5.95 9.17
N ASP A 22 17.87 -5.84 8.95
CA ASP A 22 18.85 -5.31 9.91
C ASP A 22 19.03 -3.78 9.87
N GLN A 23 18.21 -3.09 9.10
CA GLN A 23 18.30 -1.64 8.99
C GLN A 23 17.88 -0.92 10.29
N GLU A 24 18.44 0.27 10.52
CA GLU A 24 18.20 1.07 11.73
C GLU A 24 16.72 1.28 12.04
N LEU A 25 15.91 1.55 10.99
CA LEU A 25 14.46 1.72 11.13
C LEU A 25 13.79 0.49 11.76
N TYR A 26 14.17 -0.70 11.32
CA TYR A 26 13.57 -1.96 11.77
C TYR A 26 14.01 -2.32 13.18
N ARG A 27 15.28 -2.08 13.51
CA ARG A 27 15.79 -2.22 14.88
C ARG A 27 15.08 -1.25 15.84
N TYR A 28 14.88 -0.01 15.41
CA TYR A 28 14.12 0.98 16.17
C TYR A 28 12.66 0.53 16.38
N LEU A 29 12.00 0.00 15.35
CA LEU A 29 10.64 -0.53 15.48
C LEU A 29 10.57 -1.75 16.41
N GLN A 30 11.54 -2.66 16.33
CA GLN A 30 11.66 -3.80 17.25
C GLN A 30 11.82 -3.36 18.70
N ASP A 31 12.71 -2.40 18.97
CA ASP A 31 12.88 -1.84 20.31
C ASP A 31 11.56 -1.25 20.84
N LYS A 32 10.89 -0.42 20.04
CA LYS A 32 9.69 0.31 20.48
C LYS A 32 8.42 -0.52 20.58
N LEU A 33 8.30 -1.59 19.79
CA LEU A 33 7.10 -2.44 19.75
C LEU A 33 7.31 -3.77 20.47
N SER A 34 8.55 -4.15 20.77
CA SER A 34 8.91 -5.33 21.55
C SER A 34 8.17 -6.59 21.06
N GLY A 35 7.43 -7.30 21.92
CA GLY A 35 6.70 -8.52 21.57
C GLY A 35 5.55 -8.35 20.57
N PHE A 36 5.16 -7.12 20.24
CA PHE A 36 4.07 -6.83 19.28
C PHE A 36 4.52 -6.87 17.82
N ILE A 37 5.83 -6.93 17.56
CA ILE A 37 6.39 -6.97 16.20
C ILE A 37 7.16 -8.28 15.97
N SER A 38 7.17 -8.73 14.73
CA SER A 38 8.07 -9.79 14.27
C SER A 38 8.64 -9.42 12.92
N ILE A 39 9.97 -9.44 12.83
CA ILE A 39 10.70 -9.26 11.59
C ILE A 39 11.20 -10.64 11.17
N HIS A 40 10.91 -11.02 9.94
CA HIS A 40 11.11 -12.38 9.45
C HIS A 40 12.41 -12.52 8.67
N ASP A 41 12.92 -13.75 8.61
CA ASP A 41 14.12 -14.12 7.86
C ASP A 41 13.92 -13.81 6.36
N PRO A 42 14.77 -12.98 5.74
CA PRO A 42 14.65 -12.62 4.33
C PRO A 42 14.94 -13.79 3.37
N GLU A 43 15.70 -14.80 3.81
CA GLU A 43 16.02 -15.99 3.01
C GLU A 43 14.85 -16.97 2.95
N ASN A 44 14.04 -17.00 4.01
CA ASN A 44 12.88 -17.88 4.13
C ASN A 44 11.62 -17.09 4.55
N PRO A 45 11.14 -16.16 3.70
CA PRO A 45 9.97 -15.35 4.04
C PRO A 45 8.73 -16.24 4.23
N PRO A 46 7.94 -16.03 5.29
CA PRO A 46 6.80 -16.88 5.59
C PRO A 46 5.69 -16.74 4.55
N GLY A 47 4.93 -17.81 4.35
CA GLY A 47 3.71 -17.80 3.56
C GLY A 47 2.52 -17.27 4.34
N VAL A 48 1.47 -16.88 3.61
CA VAL A 48 0.24 -16.33 4.19
C VAL A 48 -0.41 -17.29 5.21
N ASP A 49 -0.30 -18.60 4.98
CA ASP A 49 -0.89 -19.65 5.83
C ASP A 49 -0.05 -19.92 7.09
N THR A 50 1.22 -19.48 7.15
CA THR A 50 2.16 -19.81 8.24
C THR A 50 2.58 -18.61 9.07
N ILE A 51 2.36 -17.39 8.59
CA ILE A 51 2.86 -16.17 9.27
C ILE A 51 2.17 -15.87 10.59
N ARG A 52 0.89 -16.25 10.74
CA ARG A 52 0.09 -15.89 11.92
C ARG A 52 0.65 -16.54 13.16
N LYS A 53 0.90 -15.71 14.18
CA LYS A 53 1.42 -16.18 15.48
C LYS A 53 0.32 -16.36 16.50
N THR A 54 -0.74 -15.54 16.44
CA THR A 54 -1.80 -15.60 17.43
C THR A 54 -2.96 -16.48 16.98
N LYS A 55 -3.37 -17.43 17.84
CA LYS A 55 -4.66 -18.13 17.73
C LYS A 55 -5.87 -17.23 18.09
N GLY A 56 -5.61 -15.94 18.30
CA GLY A 56 -6.61 -14.96 18.70
C GLY A 56 -7.46 -14.47 17.53
N ASN A 57 -8.54 -13.78 17.87
CA ASN A 57 -9.51 -13.27 16.90
C ASN A 57 -9.14 -11.91 16.29
N GLY A 58 -8.03 -11.30 16.68
CA GLY A 58 -7.57 -10.01 16.15
C GLY A 58 -7.04 -10.08 14.72
N VAL A 59 -7.04 -8.92 14.05
CA VAL A 59 -6.41 -8.74 12.73
C VAL A 59 -4.93 -8.45 12.93
N GLU A 60 -4.05 -9.08 12.16
CA GLU A 60 -2.61 -8.79 12.17
C GLU A 60 -2.22 -8.01 10.90
N LEU A 61 -1.25 -7.09 11.03
CA LEU A 61 -0.74 -6.29 9.92
C LEU A 61 0.55 -6.90 9.39
N VAL A 62 0.62 -7.10 8.07
CA VAL A 62 1.82 -7.55 7.35
C VAL A 62 2.34 -6.41 6.50
N ILE A 63 3.63 -6.10 6.65
CA ILE A 63 4.35 -5.15 5.81
C ILE A 63 5.39 -5.92 5.01
N ILE A 64 5.32 -5.83 3.68
CA ILE A 64 6.28 -6.42 2.75
C ILE A 64 7.09 -5.26 2.15
N ASP A 65 8.40 -5.25 2.37
CA ASP A 65 9.29 -4.17 1.95
C ASP A 65 10.53 -4.64 1.19
N ASP A 66 10.96 -3.84 0.22
CA ASP A 66 12.16 -4.05 -0.61
C ASP A 66 12.19 -5.38 -1.41
N TYR A 67 11.02 -5.94 -1.72
CA TYR A 67 10.88 -7.14 -2.58
C TYR A 67 10.41 -6.83 -4.01
N SER A 68 10.24 -5.55 -4.38
CA SER A 68 9.61 -5.19 -5.66
C SER A 68 10.34 -5.70 -6.90
N ASN A 69 11.63 -6.01 -6.79
CA ASN A 69 12.45 -6.56 -7.88
C ASN A 69 12.45 -8.10 -7.92
N ASP A 70 11.98 -8.77 -6.86
CA ASP A 70 11.90 -10.24 -6.80
C ASP A 70 10.57 -10.73 -7.36
N ARG A 71 10.50 -10.84 -8.69
CA ARG A 71 9.26 -11.20 -9.39
C ARG A 71 8.71 -12.56 -8.94
N ILE A 72 9.58 -13.52 -8.63
CA ILE A 72 9.17 -14.87 -8.24
C ILE A 72 8.46 -14.84 -6.89
N LEU A 73 9.06 -14.19 -5.89
CA LEU A 73 8.42 -14.06 -4.57
C LEU A 73 7.16 -13.19 -4.65
N MET A 74 7.19 -12.11 -5.41
CA MET A 74 6.02 -11.24 -5.61
C MET A 74 4.83 -12.00 -6.22
N GLU A 75 5.08 -12.86 -7.22
CA GLU A 75 4.04 -13.62 -7.90
C GLU A 75 3.59 -14.86 -7.10
N LYS A 76 4.53 -15.64 -6.56
CA LYS A 76 4.24 -16.97 -5.98
C LYS A 76 4.05 -16.99 -4.47
N LEU A 77 4.47 -15.96 -3.75
CA LEU A 77 4.37 -15.90 -2.29
C LEU A 77 3.50 -14.72 -1.86
N PHE A 78 3.89 -13.51 -2.25
CA PHE A 78 3.25 -12.30 -1.74
C PHE A 78 1.86 -12.04 -2.31
N SER A 79 1.57 -12.49 -3.54
CA SER A 79 0.22 -12.41 -4.11
C SER A 79 -0.85 -13.15 -3.26
N HIS A 80 -0.45 -14.19 -2.52
CA HIS A 80 -1.36 -14.94 -1.65
C HIS A 80 -1.85 -14.11 -0.46
N TYR A 81 -1.06 -13.15 0.01
CA TYR A 81 -1.46 -12.22 1.06
C TYR A 81 -2.62 -11.30 0.63
N PHE A 82 -2.66 -10.92 -0.65
CA PHE A 82 -3.71 -10.06 -1.19
C PHE A 82 -4.97 -10.83 -1.58
N THR A 83 -4.85 -12.10 -1.94
CA THR A 83 -6.00 -12.93 -2.35
C THR A 83 -6.67 -13.66 -1.20
N ARG A 84 -5.90 -14.13 -0.21
CA ARG A 84 -6.39 -14.99 0.87
C ARG A 84 -6.19 -14.40 2.26
N GLY A 85 -5.35 -13.36 2.41
CA GLY A 85 -4.99 -12.78 3.70
C GLY A 85 -6.20 -12.33 4.54
N ARG A 86 -7.22 -11.74 3.92
CA ARG A 86 -8.45 -11.31 4.61
C ARG A 86 -9.16 -12.45 5.33
N HIS A 87 -9.26 -13.63 4.71
CA HIS A 87 -9.88 -14.81 5.32
C HIS A 87 -9.11 -15.30 6.55
N LEU A 88 -7.81 -15.00 6.59
CA LEU A 88 -6.91 -15.32 7.69
C LEU A 88 -6.79 -14.17 8.70
N LYS A 89 -7.53 -13.06 8.53
CA LYS A 89 -7.41 -11.84 9.36
C LYS A 89 -6.03 -11.18 9.25
N LEU A 90 -5.46 -11.20 8.05
CA LEU A 90 -4.25 -10.46 7.70
C LEU A 90 -4.61 -9.26 6.83
N SER A 91 -4.24 -8.08 7.29
CA SER A 91 -4.17 -6.87 6.46
C SER A 91 -2.75 -6.72 5.94
N THR A 92 -2.58 -6.40 4.65
CA THR A 92 -1.26 -6.39 4.03
C THR A 92 -0.97 -5.04 3.40
N ILE A 93 0.22 -4.51 3.66
CA ILE A 93 0.82 -3.37 2.96
C ILE A 93 2.05 -3.88 2.23
N CYS A 94 2.17 -3.59 0.94
CA CYS A 94 3.35 -3.93 0.15
C CYS A 94 3.94 -2.65 -0.44
N LEU A 95 5.22 -2.41 -0.18
CA LEU A 95 5.97 -1.28 -0.73
C LEU A 95 6.56 -1.70 -2.07
N ILE A 96 6.23 -0.96 -3.11
CA ILE A 96 6.64 -1.26 -4.49
C ILE A 96 7.27 -0.05 -5.15
N HIS A 97 8.31 -0.27 -5.96
CA HIS A 97 8.96 0.80 -6.72
C HIS A 97 8.25 1.11 -8.03
N SER A 98 7.52 0.17 -8.61
CA SER A 98 6.74 0.42 -9.84
C SER A 98 5.40 -0.32 -9.76
N TYR A 99 4.34 0.45 -9.95
CA TYR A 99 2.99 -0.11 -10.06
C TYR A 99 2.89 -0.98 -11.31
N PHE A 100 3.50 -0.55 -12.43
CA PHE A 100 3.61 -1.32 -13.65
C PHE A 100 4.23 -2.72 -13.46
N ALA A 101 5.35 -2.80 -12.73
CA ALA A 101 6.05 -4.05 -12.50
C ALA A 101 5.42 -4.95 -11.43
N CYS A 102 4.58 -4.40 -10.55
CA CYS A 102 3.90 -5.16 -9.51
C CYS A 102 2.95 -6.21 -10.13
N PRO A 103 2.88 -7.45 -9.64
CA PRO A 103 1.97 -8.47 -10.18
C PRO A 103 0.50 -8.06 -10.20
N LYS A 104 -0.22 -8.43 -11.27
CA LYS A 104 -1.65 -8.14 -11.44
C LYS A 104 -2.50 -8.63 -10.26
N MET A 105 -2.13 -9.78 -9.68
CA MET A 105 -2.83 -10.36 -8.53
C MET A 105 -2.72 -9.48 -7.27
N ILE A 106 -1.62 -8.75 -7.08
CA ILE A 106 -1.50 -7.81 -5.96
C ILE A 106 -2.32 -6.56 -6.27
N ARG A 107 -2.16 -6.00 -7.47
CA ARG A 107 -2.81 -4.75 -7.88
C ARG A 107 -4.34 -4.83 -7.84
N LEU A 108 -4.92 -5.83 -8.49
CA LEU A 108 -6.39 -5.93 -8.61
C LEU A 108 -7.08 -6.42 -7.33
N ASN A 109 -6.34 -6.97 -6.38
CA ASN A 109 -6.86 -7.33 -5.05
C ASN A 109 -6.51 -6.29 -3.98
N SER A 110 -5.91 -5.15 -4.37
CA SER A 110 -5.64 -4.04 -3.46
C SER A 110 -6.84 -3.12 -3.38
N GLU A 111 -7.26 -2.78 -2.16
CA GLU A 111 -8.35 -1.81 -1.90
C GLU A 111 -7.87 -0.36 -1.91
N TYR A 112 -6.58 -0.17 -1.63
CA TYR A 112 -5.98 1.13 -1.45
C TYR A 112 -4.64 1.20 -2.17
N VAL A 113 -4.33 2.37 -2.74
CA VAL A 113 -3.01 2.68 -3.26
C VAL A 113 -2.60 4.06 -2.79
N ALA A 114 -1.45 4.15 -2.13
CA ALA A 114 -0.81 5.41 -1.75
C ALA A 114 0.36 5.69 -2.70
N ILE A 115 0.25 6.74 -3.50
CA ILE A 115 1.27 7.16 -4.46
C ILE A 115 2.03 8.35 -3.87
N LEU A 116 3.24 8.08 -3.36
CA LEU A 116 4.14 9.13 -2.86
C LEU A 116 4.94 9.75 -4.02
N LYS A 117 5.36 8.91 -4.97
CA LYS A 117 6.08 9.30 -6.18
C LYS A 117 5.84 8.24 -7.25
N ALA A 118 5.33 8.66 -8.40
CA ALA A 118 5.30 7.84 -9.59
C ALA A 118 6.63 7.95 -10.35
N ASN A 119 7.20 6.82 -10.76
CA ASN A 119 8.42 6.79 -11.57
C ASN A 119 8.14 7.13 -13.04
N SER A 120 6.90 6.94 -13.49
CA SER A 120 6.49 7.21 -14.87
C SER A 120 5.01 7.61 -14.96
N LYS A 121 4.65 8.34 -16.01
CA LYS A 121 3.23 8.56 -16.36
C LYS A 121 2.49 7.22 -16.59
N ARG A 122 3.21 6.20 -17.08
CA ARG A 122 2.65 4.85 -17.29
C ARG A 122 2.13 4.22 -16.00
N ASP A 123 2.84 4.40 -14.88
CA ASP A 123 2.37 3.90 -13.58
C ASP A 123 1.02 4.56 -13.21
N LEU A 124 0.91 5.88 -13.34
CA LEU A 124 -0.32 6.63 -13.05
C LEU A 124 -1.48 6.18 -13.94
N LYS A 125 -1.24 6.04 -15.25
CA LYS A 125 -2.25 5.54 -16.20
C LYS A 125 -2.75 4.15 -15.83
N MET A 126 -1.87 3.29 -15.33
CA MET A 126 -2.26 1.93 -14.96
C MET A 126 -3.02 1.89 -13.64
N VAL A 127 -2.64 2.71 -12.65
CA VAL A 127 -3.46 2.89 -11.43
C VAL A 127 -4.86 3.36 -11.79
N PHE A 128 -4.98 4.36 -12.67
CA PHE A 128 -6.28 4.85 -13.12
C PHE A 128 -7.17 3.75 -13.69
N LYS A 129 -6.61 2.92 -14.58
CA LYS A 129 -7.33 1.80 -15.21
C LYS A 129 -7.75 0.72 -14.22
N ASP A 130 -6.88 0.37 -13.27
CA ASP A 130 -7.14 -0.69 -12.31
C ASP A 130 -8.20 -0.28 -11.26
N PHE A 131 -8.28 1.01 -10.90
CA PHE A 131 -9.17 1.51 -9.85
C PHE A 131 -10.47 2.17 -10.35
N ASN A 132 -10.59 2.44 -11.66
CA ASN A 132 -11.78 2.98 -12.33
C ASN A 132 -12.53 4.06 -11.52
N ILE A 133 -11.81 5.10 -11.12
CA ILE A 133 -12.33 6.16 -10.26
C ILE A 133 -13.40 6.94 -11.04
N PRO A 134 -14.68 6.93 -10.62
CA PRO A 134 -15.76 7.61 -11.34
C PRO A 134 -15.45 9.09 -11.52
N GLY A 135 -15.90 9.70 -12.63
CA GLY A 135 -15.81 11.16 -12.83
C GLY A 135 -14.38 11.73 -12.93
N THR A 136 -13.37 10.89 -13.12
CA THR A 136 -11.98 11.33 -13.22
C THR A 136 -11.44 11.03 -14.62
N THR A 137 -10.73 11.98 -15.23
CA THR A 137 -9.98 11.77 -16.47
C THR A 137 -8.51 11.49 -16.18
N GLU A 138 -7.78 10.97 -17.16
CA GLU A 138 -6.34 10.74 -17.02
C GLU A 138 -5.57 12.03 -16.67
N ASP A 139 -5.88 13.13 -17.37
CA ASP A 139 -5.26 14.43 -17.09
C ASP A 139 -5.68 14.98 -15.73
N GLY A 140 -6.93 14.77 -15.33
CA GLY A 140 -7.43 15.10 -13.99
C GLY A 140 -6.64 14.38 -12.90
N LEU A 141 -6.37 13.08 -13.09
CA LEU A 141 -5.55 12.30 -12.16
C LEU A 141 -4.13 12.84 -12.07
N ILE A 142 -3.49 13.19 -13.19
CA ILE A 142 -2.12 13.74 -13.19
C ILE A 142 -2.07 15.05 -12.41
N ARG A 143 -3.02 15.98 -12.65
CA ARG A 143 -3.11 17.24 -11.91
C ARG A 143 -3.29 17.02 -10.41
N VAL A 144 -4.19 16.11 -10.04
CA VAL A 144 -4.47 15.76 -8.65
C VAL A 144 -3.24 15.14 -7.98
N TYR A 145 -2.54 14.24 -8.69
CA TYR A 145 -1.29 13.66 -8.23
C TYR A 145 -0.23 14.73 -7.97
N GLU A 146 0.06 15.60 -8.95
CA GLU A 146 1.05 16.67 -8.82
C GLU A 146 0.76 17.59 -7.64
N GLN A 147 -0.53 17.94 -7.44
CA GLN A 147 -0.94 18.73 -6.31
C GLN A 147 -0.77 17.98 -4.98
N ALA A 148 -1.18 16.71 -4.93
CA ALA A 148 -1.15 15.89 -3.72
C ALA A 148 0.27 15.52 -3.28
N THR A 149 1.22 15.44 -4.21
CA THR A 149 2.63 15.15 -3.93
C THR A 149 3.51 16.39 -4.00
N SER A 150 2.93 17.59 -4.01
CA SER A 150 3.67 18.86 -4.14
C SER A 150 4.67 19.12 -3.01
N ARG A 151 4.50 18.46 -1.85
CA ARG A 151 5.45 18.50 -0.73
C ARG A 151 5.96 17.11 -0.40
N LYS A 152 7.23 17.04 -0.01
CA LYS A 152 7.88 15.79 0.42
C LYS A 152 7.09 15.14 1.56
N GLY A 153 6.84 13.84 1.43
CA GLY A 153 6.12 13.05 2.42
C GLY A 153 4.59 13.08 2.30
N GLN A 154 4.04 13.81 1.32
CA GLN A 154 2.62 13.72 0.98
C GLN A 154 2.38 12.66 -0.09
N CYS A 155 1.15 12.14 -0.14
CA CYS A 155 0.74 11.18 -1.16
C CYS A 155 -0.63 11.51 -1.75
N LEU A 156 -0.83 11.07 -3.00
CA LEU A 156 -2.16 10.82 -3.53
C LEU A 156 -2.61 9.44 -3.04
N PHE A 157 -3.73 9.39 -2.34
CA PHE A 157 -4.31 8.13 -1.86
C PHE A 157 -5.57 7.81 -2.65
N ILE A 158 -5.62 6.61 -3.21
CA ILE A 158 -6.76 6.07 -3.94
C ILE A 158 -7.53 5.13 -3.00
N ASP A 159 -8.80 5.42 -2.78
CA ASP A 159 -9.72 4.62 -1.97
C ASP A 159 -10.74 3.95 -2.90
N SER A 160 -10.50 2.68 -3.25
CA SER A 160 -11.38 1.95 -4.16
C SER A 160 -12.71 1.56 -3.50
N VAL A 161 -12.71 1.38 -2.19
CA VAL A 161 -13.88 0.99 -1.39
C VAL A 161 -14.95 2.08 -1.48
N ARG A 162 -14.53 3.35 -1.51
CA ARG A 162 -15.43 4.51 -1.64
C ARG A 162 -15.44 5.12 -3.04
N GLY A 163 -14.55 4.70 -3.93
CA GLY A 163 -14.40 5.28 -5.27
C GLY A 163 -13.89 6.72 -5.23
N GLU A 164 -13.00 7.05 -4.28
CA GLU A 164 -12.54 8.41 -4.01
C GLU A 164 -11.02 8.56 -4.15
N MET A 165 -10.58 9.78 -4.46
CA MET A 165 -9.19 10.22 -4.29
C MET A 165 -9.06 11.08 -3.05
N ARG A 166 -7.91 11.00 -2.36
CA ARG A 166 -7.60 11.77 -1.15
C ARG A 166 -6.22 12.39 -1.20
N PHE A 167 -6.11 13.57 -0.58
CA PHE A 167 -4.83 14.09 -0.13
C PHE A 167 -4.45 13.36 1.15
N ASN A 168 -3.33 12.63 1.12
CA ASN A 168 -2.93 11.74 2.21
C ASN A 168 -4.07 10.79 2.60
N PHE A 169 -4.34 10.58 3.88
CA PHE A 169 -5.29 9.55 4.32
C PHE A 169 -6.72 10.08 4.56
N ASP A 170 -6.87 11.39 4.79
CA ASP A 170 -8.01 11.95 5.52
C ASP A 170 -8.82 12.97 4.72
N LYS A 171 -8.28 13.58 3.67
CA LYS A 171 -8.95 14.68 2.96
C LYS A 171 -9.40 14.27 1.55
N PRO A 172 -10.70 13.99 1.34
CA PRO A 172 -11.27 13.73 0.01
C PRO A 172 -11.04 14.87 -0.99
N ILE A 173 -10.84 14.49 -2.25
CA ILE A 173 -10.65 15.40 -3.38
C ILE A 173 -11.96 15.46 -4.15
N LYS A 174 -12.59 16.64 -4.18
CA LYS A 174 -13.81 16.86 -4.97
C LYS A 174 -13.45 16.94 -6.46
N GLN A 175 -13.98 16.00 -7.25
CA GLN A 175 -13.69 15.87 -8.68
C GLN A 175 -14.24 17.02 -9.54
N SER A 176 -15.32 17.67 -9.10
CA SER A 176 -15.99 18.79 -9.79
C SER A 176 -15.12 20.05 -10.00
N ARG A 177 -13.88 20.07 -9.50
CA ARG A 177 -12.91 21.17 -9.72
C ARG A 177 -11.94 20.93 -10.88
N TYR A 178 -11.94 19.74 -11.49
CA TYR A 178 -10.98 19.38 -12.55
C TYR A 178 -11.66 19.06 -13.89
N GLU A 179 -12.98 19.26 -13.98
CA GLU A 179 -13.83 19.03 -15.17
C GLU A 179 -13.79 20.18 -16.19
N TYR A 180 -13.12 21.31 -15.91
CA TYR A 180 -13.06 22.45 -16.83
C TYR A 180 -11.62 22.94 -17.07
N THR A 181 -11.02 22.44 -18.14
CA THR A 181 -10.11 23.19 -19.05
C THR A 181 -10.06 22.44 -20.37
N SER A 182 -11.16 22.47 -21.12
CA SER A 182 -11.16 22.15 -22.55
C SER A 182 -12.24 22.99 -23.23
N ASP A 183 -12.16 24.30 -23.02
CA ASP A 183 -12.84 25.31 -23.84
C ASP A 183 -12.04 26.61 -23.76
N ILE A 184 -11.85 27.24 -24.93
CA ILE A 184 -11.13 28.50 -25.24
C ILE A 184 -9.60 28.30 -25.36
N GLU A 185 -8.93 28.34 -26.52
CA GLU A 185 -9.20 28.91 -27.86
C GLU A 185 -8.46 28.07 -28.92
#